data_AF-A0A522B6S6-F1
#
_entry.id   AF-A0A522B6S6-F1
#
_cell.length_a   1.000
_cell.length_b   1.000
_cell.length_c   1.000
_cell.angle_alpha   90.00
_cell.angle_beta   90.00
_cell.angle_gamma   90.00
#
_symmetry.space_group_name_H-M   'P 1'
#
loop_
_entity.id
_entity.type
_entity.pdbx_description
1 polymer ?
#
loop_
_entity_poly.entity_id
_entity_poly.type
_entity_poly.pdbx_seq_one_letter_code
_entity_poly.pdbx_strand_id
1 'polypeptide(L)'
;MTMVDLAAALWLLVAAIGLALPVAYAGVPVLGQSAFVAIGGVGTALLGPGGLGLPLGIAVLAAVAGAGAAGHLVARGASRLAGAHLALATWALAWLVAELLAAFPGVFGGEQGLVRTAPARLVSPALGLELVLTPTAHVVLAGSICLTLLLGLRRLEAGPAGLDLTALREDPALARSLGIPVAARRRAVLTVAAAAGGLSGAGTLVLLGLVAPADVGPLLSLQLFVAVLIGGTARWWGPVVGVAVLTALPEVADVLSEAAGLAPERVRGVLTAALLLGVLAATRGWGAPAGATRGTRSPGASVAPARDGAAAAPREDRPPARRPEGTPWRPVLLRATGVVHSYGAVRALAGVDLLLRGGEVHALVGPNGSGKTTLLEVLAGELTPRAGVVEVAGHPAPSGPEQRVLAGVARTPQRTVVPAGSTPRRQVAIGARGGMPGPGAVLRHLLATPGSRSATAVRERVVAGALDRSGLADRADDDPRALPVGAQRLLQVARVTATGAQVLLLDEPAAGMTRPEREHLATVVRDLAGNGHAVLLVEHDMRLVSAVADRVTVLDRGQVLATGTPEQVRADPAVRSAYLGPAAR
;
A
#
# COMPACT_ATOMS: atom_id res chain seq x y z
N MET A 1 -6.75 -38.42 -5.66
CA MET A 1 -6.00 -37.70 -4.62
C MET A 1 -5.96 -38.51 -3.30
N THR A 2 -4.78 -38.92 -2.86
CA THR A 2 -4.57 -39.60 -1.57
C THR A 2 -4.59 -38.60 -0.40
N MET A 3 -4.64 -39.08 0.85
CA MET A 3 -4.53 -38.22 2.04
C MET A 3 -3.18 -37.50 2.14
N VAL A 4 -2.11 -38.10 1.61
CA VAL A 4 -0.78 -37.49 1.55
C VAL A 4 -0.79 -36.33 0.55
N ASP A 5 -1.37 -36.53 -0.62
CA ASP A 5 -1.48 -35.48 -1.65
C ASP A 5 -2.30 -34.29 -1.15
N LEU A 6 -3.42 -34.55 -0.45
CA LEU A 6 -4.24 -33.51 0.16
C LEU A 6 -3.46 -32.72 1.23
N ALA A 7 -2.73 -33.42 2.11
CA ALA A 7 -1.92 -32.77 3.12
C ALA A 7 -0.80 -31.91 2.51
N ALA A 8 -0.12 -32.41 1.47
CA ALA A 8 0.91 -31.67 0.74
C ALA A 8 0.32 -30.43 0.05
N ALA A 9 -0.84 -30.56 -0.59
CA ALA A 9 -1.57 -29.42 -1.19
C ALA A 9 -1.93 -28.36 -0.16
N LEU A 10 -2.36 -28.75 1.05
CA LEU A 10 -2.67 -27.82 2.13
C LEU A 10 -1.42 -27.10 2.64
N TRP A 11 -0.26 -27.76 2.73
CA TRP A 11 0.99 -27.09 3.07
C TRP A 11 1.45 -26.12 1.99
N LEU A 12 1.29 -26.46 0.71
CA LEU A 12 1.52 -25.52 -0.39
C LEU A 12 0.57 -24.31 -0.30
N LEU A 13 -0.69 -24.53 0.10
CA LEU A 13 -1.64 -23.46 0.36
C LEU A 13 -1.19 -22.51 1.49
N VAL A 14 -0.57 -23.01 2.56
CA VAL A 14 0.04 -22.15 3.59
C VAL A 14 1.08 -21.20 2.97
N ALA A 15 1.98 -21.72 2.12
CA ALA A 15 2.97 -20.88 1.43
C ALA A 15 2.32 -19.89 0.47
N ALA A 16 1.29 -20.29 -0.28
CA ALA A 16 0.57 -19.43 -1.23
C ALA A 16 -0.21 -18.32 -0.51
N ILE A 17 -0.87 -18.62 0.62
CA ILE A 17 -1.54 -17.62 1.46
C ILE A 17 -0.52 -16.61 2.00
N GLY A 18 0.64 -17.09 2.45
CA GLY A 18 1.76 -16.23 2.86
C GLY A 18 2.22 -15.30 1.75
N LEU A 19 2.42 -15.84 0.54
CA LEU A 19 2.85 -15.09 -0.64
C LEU A 19 1.80 -14.09 -1.16
N ALA A 20 0.52 -14.36 -0.94
CA ALA A 20 -0.57 -13.46 -1.33
C ALA A 20 -0.49 -12.10 -0.62
N LEU A 21 0.02 -12.04 0.60
CA LEU A 21 0.18 -10.78 1.35
C LEU A 21 1.07 -9.76 0.60
N PRO A 22 2.33 -10.05 0.26
CA PRO A 22 3.14 -9.13 -0.52
C PRO A 22 2.62 -8.98 -1.96
N VAL A 23 2.23 -10.06 -2.64
CA VAL A 23 1.93 -10.01 -4.07
C VAL A 23 0.55 -9.43 -4.36
N ALA A 24 -0.52 -10.04 -3.85
CA ALA A 24 -1.89 -9.67 -4.18
C ALA A 24 -2.37 -8.43 -3.40
N TYR A 25 -2.02 -8.34 -2.12
CA TYR A 25 -2.49 -7.26 -1.25
C TYR A 25 -1.59 -6.03 -1.27
N ALA A 26 -0.26 -6.20 -1.24
CA ALA A 26 0.68 -5.09 -1.19
C ALA A 26 1.25 -4.66 -2.56
N GLY A 27 0.99 -5.41 -3.63
CA GLY A 27 1.51 -5.12 -4.98
C GLY A 27 3.04 -5.23 -5.09
N VAL A 28 3.65 -6.02 -4.22
CA VAL A 28 5.10 -6.24 -4.15
C VAL A 28 5.40 -7.56 -4.88
N PRO A 29 6.06 -7.54 -6.05
CA PRO A 29 6.34 -8.76 -6.79
C PRO A 29 7.47 -9.54 -6.10
N VAL A 30 7.13 -10.72 -5.57
CA VAL A 30 8.05 -11.61 -4.84
C VAL A 30 8.08 -12.94 -5.56
N LEU A 31 9.26 -13.37 -5.97
CA LEU A 31 9.51 -14.62 -6.71
C LEU A 31 10.48 -15.55 -5.95
N GLY A 32 10.62 -15.36 -4.64
CA GLY A 32 11.57 -16.10 -3.80
C GLY A 32 10.93 -16.98 -2.72
N GLN A 33 9.63 -17.28 -2.81
CA GLN A 33 8.91 -17.95 -1.72
C GLN A 33 9.47 -19.33 -1.39
N SER A 34 9.92 -20.09 -2.39
CA SER A 34 10.52 -21.42 -2.22
C SER A 34 11.83 -21.40 -1.44
N ALA A 35 12.60 -20.29 -1.48
CA ALA A 35 13.77 -20.13 -0.63
C ALA A 35 13.39 -20.25 0.86
N PHE A 36 12.26 -19.66 1.26
CA PHE A 36 11.79 -19.72 2.63
C PHE A 36 11.18 -21.08 2.98
N VAL A 37 10.53 -21.74 2.02
CA VAL A 37 10.10 -23.14 2.14
C VAL A 37 11.31 -24.03 2.40
N ALA A 38 12.39 -23.87 1.63
CA ALA A 38 13.64 -24.59 1.80
C ALA A 38 14.25 -24.37 3.19
N ILE A 39 14.34 -23.11 3.64
CA ILE A 39 14.87 -22.76 4.98
C ILE A 39 14.04 -23.43 6.09
N GLY A 40 12.72 -23.45 5.97
CA GLY A 40 11.84 -24.09 6.95
C GLY A 40 11.98 -25.61 7.00
N GLY A 41 11.99 -26.25 5.83
CA GLY A 41 12.18 -27.70 5.70
C GLY A 41 13.56 -28.12 6.20
N VAL A 42 14.62 -27.62 5.57
CA VAL A 42 16.01 -27.95 5.93
C VAL A 42 16.32 -27.57 7.38
N GLY A 43 15.89 -26.39 7.83
CA GLY A 43 16.06 -25.97 9.22
C GLY A 43 15.41 -26.95 10.19
N THR A 44 14.20 -27.43 9.90
CA THR A 44 13.52 -28.44 10.73
C THR A 44 14.27 -29.78 10.70
N ALA A 45 14.79 -30.21 9.54
CA ALA A 45 15.57 -31.44 9.42
C ALA A 45 16.90 -31.40 10.19
N LEU A 46 17.57 -30.24 10.18
CA LEU A 46 18.86 -30.03 10.86
C LEU A 46 18.69 -29.86 12.38
N LEU A 47 17.66 -29.14 12.81
CA LEU A 47 17.42 -28.85 14.22
C LEU A 47 16.72 -30.02 14.94
N GLY A 48 15.82 -30.70 14.25
CA GLY A 48 14.93 -31.70 14.82
C GLY A 48 15.57 -33.06 15.12
N PRO A 49 14.74 -34.07 15.42
CA PRO A 49 15.20 -35.44 15.65
C PRO A 49 15.91 -35.99 14.40
N GLY A 50 17.16 -36.43 14.56
CA GLY A 50 18.03 -36.88 13.46
C GLY A 50 19.05 -35.86 12.95
N GLY A 51 19.00 -34.62 13.46
CA GLY A 51 20.07 -33.63 13.33
C GLY A 51 20.65 -33.30 14.70
N LEU A 52 20.40 -32.09 15.19
CA LEU A 52 20.82 -31.62 16.52
C LEU A 52 19.97 -32.18 17.67
N GLY A 53 18.88 -32.89 17.37
CA GLY A 53 18.10 -33.61 18.38
C GLY A 53 17.15 -32.74 19.21
N LEU A 54 16.82 -31.53 18.77
CA LEU A 54 15.81 -30.71 19.44
C LEU A 54 14.42 -31.35 19.31
N PRO A 55 13.53 -31.16 20.30
CA PRO A 55 12.13 -31.56 20.18
C PRO A 55 11.49 -30.98 18.92
N LEU A 56 10.73 -31.79 18.19
CA LEU A 56 10.21 -31.44 16.87
C LEU A 56 9.47 -30.09 16.85
N GLY A 57 8.63 -29.81 17.86
CA GLY A 57 7.92 -28.53 17.97
C GLY A 57 8.87 -27.33 18.07
N ILE A 58 9.96 -27.44 18.83
CA ILE A 58 10.97 -26.38 18.97
C ILE A 58 11.74 -26.22 17.65
N ALA A 59 12.11 -27.33 17.00
CA ALA A 59 12.80 -27.31 15.72
C ALA A 59 11.97 -26.60 14.63
N VAL A 60 10.66 -26.92 14.54
CA VAL A 60 9.73 -26.26 13.61
C VAL A 60 9.64 -24.76 13.92
N LEU A 61 9.42 -24.38 15.19
CA LEU A 61 9.31 -22.96 15.58
C LEU A 61 10.59 -22.18 15.29
N ALA A 62 11.75 -22.76 15.59
CA ALA A 62 13.06 -22.16 15.32
C ALA A 62 13.32 -22.01 13.81
N ALA A 63 12.96 -23.03 13.00
CA ALA A 63 13.09 -22.97 11.55
C ALA A 63 12.16 -21.92 10.92
N VAL A 64 10.91 -21.82 11.39
CA VAL A 64 9.95 -20.79 10.97
C VAL A 64 10.45 -19.39 11.35
N ALA A 65 10.96 -19.22 12.57
CA ALA A 65 11.56 -17.96 13.02
C ALA A 65 12.80 -17.60 12.17
N GLY A 66 13.64 -18.57 11.84
CA GLY A 66 14.78 -18.42 10.94
C GLY A 66 14.38 -17.97 9.54
N ALA A 67 13.34 -18.59 8.97
CA ALA A 67 12.77 -18.17 7.68
C ALA A 67 12.22 -16.74 7.74
N GLY A 68 11.49 -16.39 8.81
CA GLY A 68 11.02 -15.03 9.04
C GLY A 68 12.17 -14.01 9.16
N ALA A 69 13.23 -14.34 9.91
CA ALA A 69 14.42 -13.50 10.04
C ALA A 69 15.14 -13.32 8.70
N ALA A 70 15.30 -14.38 7.91
CA ALA A 70 15.85 -14.31 6.56
C ALA A 70 14.99 -13.40 5.67
N GLY A 71 13.66 -13.56 5.69
CA GLY A 71 12.72 -12.69 4.97
C GLY A 71 12.83 -11.22 5.39
N HIS A 72 13.02 -10.95 6.68
CA HIS A 72 13.22 -9.60 7.20
C HIS A 72 14.53 -8.97 6.68
N LEU A 73 15.63 -9.74 6.68
CA LEU A 73 16.93 -9.29 6.18
C LEU A 73 16.87 -9.01 4.67
N VAL A 74 16.27 -9.91 3.90
CA VAL A 74 16.02 -9.72 2.46
C VAL A 74 15.19 -8.47 2.23
N ALA A 75 14.11 -8.27 2.99
CA ALA A 75 13.27 -7.08 2.87
C ALA A 75 13.98 -5.79 3.26
N ARG A 76 14.93 -5.85 4.22
CA ARG A 76 15.74 -4.70 4.62
C ARG A 76 16.74 -4.33 3.52
N GLY A 77 17.46 -5.31 2.96
CA GLY A 77 18.39 -5.09 1.85
C GLY A 77 17.68 -4.66 0.56
N ALA A 78 16.55 -5.28 0.27
CA ALA A 78 15.76 -5.01 -0.92
C ALA A 78 14.80 -3.81 -0.77
N SER A 79 14.80 -3.11 0.37
CA SER A 79 13.93 -1.94 0.60
C SER A 79 14.16 -0.79 -0.39
N ARG A 80 15.33 -0.75 -1.02
CA ARG A 80 15.70 0.20 -2.08
C ARG A 80 15.27 -0.25 -3.48
N LEU A 81 14.96 -1.54 -3.65
CA LEU A 81 14.56 -2.10 -4.93
C LEU A 81 13.05 -1.95 -5.14
N ALA A 82 12.63 -1.76 -6.38
CA ALA A 82 11.23 -1.63 -6.76
C ALA A 82 10.94 -2.41 -8.04
N GLY A 83 9.69 -2.87 -8.16
CA GLY A 83 9.18 -3.57 -9.34
C GLY A 83 10.01 -4.80 -9.69
N ALA A 84 10.40 -4.92 -10.96
CA ALA A 84 11.11 -6.07 -11.51
C ALA A 84 12.43 -6.38 -10.78
N HIS A 85 13.17 -5.36 -10.31
CA HIS A 85 14.44 -5.58 -9.62
C HIS A 85 14.26 -6.35 -8.30
N LEU A 86 13.17 -6.10 -7.58
CA LEU A 86 12.85 -6.84 -6.36
C LEU A 86 12.44 -8.29 -6.69
N ALA A 87 11.64 -8.47 -7.75
CA ALA A 87 11.24 -9.79 -8.21
C ALA A 87 12.47 -10.63 -8.61
N LEU A 88 13.38 -10.07 -9.42
CA LEU A 88 14.62 -10.73 -9.83
C LEU A 88 15.54 -11.03 -8.65
N ALA A 89 15.71 -10.10 -7.71
CA ALA A 89 16.53 -10.33 -6.52
C ALA A 89 15.97 -11.46 -5.64
N THR A 90 14.65 -11.52 -5.45
CA THR A 90 14.01 -12.60 -4.69
C THR A 90 14.04 -13.93 -5.43
N TRP A 91 13.96 -13.93 -6.76
CA TRP A 91 14.12 -15.14 -7.56
C TRP A 91 15.55 -15.68 -7.55
N ALA A 92 16.55 -14.79 -7.64
CA ALA A 92 17.96 -15.13 -7.50
C ALA A 92 18.25 -15.75 -6.12
N LEU A 93 17.56 -15.31 -5.07
CA LEU A 93 17.66 -15.94 -3.74
C LEU A 93 17.16 -17.39 -3.76
N ALA A 94 16.05 -17.69 -4.45
CA ALA A 94 15.56 -19.07 -4.57
C ALA A 94 16.56 -19.97 -5.29
N TRP A 95 17.20 -19.46 -6.34
CA TRP A 95 18.31 -20.15 -7.02
C TRP A 95 19.49 -20.38 -6.09
N LEU A 96 19.95 -19.31 -5.42
CA LEU A 96 21.09 -19.38 -4.51
C LEU A 96 20.85 -20.42 -3.40
N VAL A 97 19.65 -20.46 -2.82
CA VAL A 97 19.33 -21.44 -1.78
C VAL A 97 19.31 -22.85 -2.34
N ALA A 98 18.67 -23.09 -3.49
CA ALA A 98 18.65 -24.43 -4.10
C ALA A 98 20.07 -24.94 -4.43
N GLU A 99 20.90 -24.09 -5.03
CA GLU A 99 22.30 -24.40 -5.35
C GLU A 99 23.14 -24.62 -4.08
N LEU A 100 22.93 -23.82 -3.03
CA LEU A 100 23.61 -24.02 -1.75
C LEU A 100 23.26 -25.37 -1.13
N LEU A 101 22.01 -25.82 -1.22
CA LEU A 101 21.62 -27.12 -0.68
C LEU A 101 22.26 -28.26 -1.48
N ALA A 102 22.32 -28.15 -2.81
CA ALA A 102 22.96 -29.11 -3.69
C ALA A 102 24.49 -29.17 -3.48
N ALA A 103 25.14 -28.01 -3.33
CA ALA A 103 26.60 -27.88 -3.29
C ALA A 103 27.27 -28.42 -2.01
N PHE A 104 26.52 -28.63 -0.91
CA PHE A 104 27.07 -29.09 0.36
C PHE A 104 26.44 -30.42 0.84
N PRO A 105 26.84 -31.57 0.26
CA PRO A 105 26.31 -32.88 0.61
C PRO A 105 26.44 -33.27 2.08
N GLY A 106 27.56 -32.89 2.72
CA GLY A 106 27.82 -33.25 4.12
C GLY A 106 26.88 -32.58 5.14
N VAL A 107 26.23 -31.47 4.75
CA VAL A 107 25.32 -30.72 5.64
C VAL A 107 23.87 -30.89 5.20
N PHE A 108 23.60 -30.79 3.90
CA PHE A 108 22.23 -30.74 3.36
C PHE A 108 21.83 -32.00 2.58
N GLY A 109 22.68 -33.02 2.51
CA GLY A 109 22.42 -34.25 1.74
C GLY A 109 22.60 -34.09 0.22
N GLY A 110 22.95 -32.88 -0.25
CA GLY A 110 23.24 -32.61 -1.66
C GLY A 110 22.00 -32.78 -2.52
N GLU A 111 22.17 -33.27 -3.75
CA GLU A 111 21.06 -33.53 -4.69
C GLU A 111 19.99 -34.48 -4.13
N GLN A 112 20.38 -35.40 -3.24
CA GLN A 112 19.45 -36.36 -2.63
C GLN A 112 18.62 -35.74 -1.50
N GLY A 113 19.04 -34.60 -0.95
CA GLY A 113 18.38 -33.93 0.15
C GLY A 113 18.51 -34.64 1.49
N LEU A 114 17.76 -34.15 2.48
CA LEU A 114 17.75 -34.70 3.84
C LEU A 114 16.55 -35.62 4.03
N VAL A 115 16.82 -36.88 4.36
CA VAL A 115 15.82 -37.88 4.74
C VAL A 115 15.67 -37.93 6.26
N ARG A 116 14.43 -37.98 6.75
CA ARG A 116 14.05 -38.12 8.16
C ARG A 116 12.94 -39.16 8.30
N THR A 117 12.80 -39.73 9.49
CA THR A 117 11.80 -40.73 9.78
C THR A 117 10.38 -40.13 9.72
N ALA A 118 9.52 -40.70 8.89
CA ALA A 118 8.09 -40.38 8.81
C ALA A 118 7.24 -41.65 9.04
N PRO A 119 6.08 -41.57 9.72
CA PRO A 119 5.47 -40.38 10.30
C PRO A 119 6.22 -39.90 11.55
N ALA A 120 6.42 -38.58 11.64
CA ALA A 120 7.12 -38.01 12.78
C ALA A 120 6.28 -38.12 14.07
N ARG A 121 6.97 -38.23 15.20
CA ARG A 121 6.34 -38.27 16.52
C ARG A 121 6.60 -36.95 17.25
N LEU A 122 5.53 -36.30 17.68
CA LEU A 122 5.60 -35.14 18.55
C LEU A 122 5.52 -35.63 19.99
N VAL A 123 6.67 -35.64 20.67
CA VAL A 123 6.76 -36.02 22.09
C VAL A 123 6.89 -34.77 22.92
N SER A 124 6.00 -34.58 23.89
CA SER A 124 6.11 -33.56 24.94
C SER A 124 6.44 -34.24 26.27
N PRO A 125 7.73 -34.29 26.67
CA PRO A 125 8.13 -34.93 27.92
C PRO A 125 7.47 -34.31 29.14
N ALA A 126 7.20 -33.00 29.10
CA ALA A 126 6.59 -32.27 30.21
C ALA A 126 5.09 -32.54 30.40
N LEU A 127 4.38 -32.96 29.34
CA LEU A 127 2.94 -33.22 29.36
C LEU A 127 2.60 -34.73 29.25
N GLY A 128 3.60 -35.59 29.05
CA GLY A 128 3.40 -37.02 28.81
C GLY A 128 2.63 -37.33 27.52
N LEU A 129 2.57 -36.40 26.58
CA LEU A 129 1.82 -36.54 25.33
C LEU A 129 2.73 -37.03 24.20
N GLU A 130 2.36 -38.12 23.54
CA GLU A 130 2.97 -38.61 22.30
C GLU A 130 1.92 -38.60 21.19
N LEU A 131 2.08 -37.70 20.21
CA LEU A 131 1.22 -37.59 19.05
C LEU A 131 1.96 -38.07 17.81
N VAL A 132 1.44 -39.10 17.14
CA VAL A 132 1.95 -39.53 15.83
C VAL A 132 1.29 -38.68 14.74
N LEU A 133 2.10 -37.99 13.95
CA LEU A 133 1.63 -37.11 12.89
C LEU A 133 1.36 -37.93 11.61
N THR A 134 0.24 -38.64 11.59
CA THR A 134 -0.25 -39.35 10.40
C THR A 134 -0.62 -38.38 9.27
N PRO A 135 -0.79 -38.84 8.01
CA PRO A 135 -1.27 -37.99 6.93
C PRO A 135 -2.63 -37.34 7.23
N THR A 136 -3.53 -38.06 7.91
CA THR A 136 -4.81 -37.53 8.40
C THR A 136 -4.63 -36.39 9.41
N ALA A 137 -3.69 -36.53 10.36
CA ALA A 137 -3.36 -35.47 11.30
C ALA A 137 -2.81 -34.22 10.59
N HIS A 138 -2.01 -34.39 9.54
CA HIS A 138 -1.53 -33.27 8.72
C HIS A 138 -2.66 -32.56 7.98
N VAL A 139 -3.64 -33.28 7.43
CA VAL A 139 -4.82 -32.65 6.78
C VAL A 139 -5.57 -31.77 7.78
N VAL A 140 -5.83 -32.26 8.99
CA VAL A 140 -6.50 -31.47 10.04
C VAL A 140 -5.65 -30.27 10.46
N LEU A 141 -4.36 -30.48 10.71
CA LEU A 141 -3.45 -29.42 11.14
C LEU A 141 -3.28 -28.35 10.07
N ALA A 142 -2.85 -28.71 8.86
CA ALA A 142 -2.64 -27.78 7.75
C ALA A 142 -3.97 -27.12 7.34
N GLY A 143 -5.09 -27.86 7.33
CA GLY A 143 -6.42 -27.32 7.07
C GLY A 143 -6.83 -26.26 8.10
N SER A 144 -6.60 -26.51 9.39
CA SER A 144 -6.89 -25.54 10.45
C SER A 144 -6.01 -24.29 10.36
N ILE A 145 -4.74 -24.44 10.00
CA ILE A 145 -3.81 -23.32 9.76
C ILE A 145 -4.29 -22.51 8.55
N CYS A 146 -4.59 -23.16 7.42
CA CYS A 146 -5.12 -22.49 6.23
C CYS A 146 -6.41 -21.73 6.54
N LEU A 147 -7.38 -22.33 7.23
CA LEU A 147 -8.61 -21.65 7.63
C LEU A 147 -8.31 -20.42 8.51
N THR A 148 -7.42 -20.56 9.49
CA THR A 148 -7.02 -19.46 10.37
C THR A 148 -6.36 -18.32 9.60
N LEU A 149 -5.46 -18.64 8.67
CA LEU A 149 -4.78 -17.65 7.83
C LEU A 149 -5.77 -16.96 6.86
N LEU A 150 -6.71 -17.69 6.26
CA LEU A 150 -7.74 -17.12 5.38
C LEU A 150 -8.71 -16.20 6.12
N LEU A 151 -9.16 -16.60 7.31
CA LEU A 151 -9.95 -15.75 8.19
C LEU A 151 -9.16 -14.51 8.63
N GLY A 152 -7.86 -14.69 8.90
CA GLY A 152 -6.91 -13.62 9.16
C GLY A 152 -6.83 -12.63 8.00
N LEU A 153 -6.65 -13.11 6.76
CA LEU A 153 -6.64 -12.27 5.55
C LEU A 153 -7.94 -11.49 5.37
N ARG A 154 -9.09 -12.16 5.52
CA ARG A 154 -10.40 -11.51 5.43
C ARG A 154 -10.55 -10.39 6.45
N ARG A 155 -10.09 -10.60 7.69
CA ARG A 155 -10.10 -9.56 8.74
C ARG A 155 -9.09 -8.45 8.44
N LEU A 156 -7.88 -8.79 8.00
CA LEU A 156 -6.85 -7.82 7.62
C LEU A 156 -7.37 -6.87 6.53
N GLU A 157 -8.05 -7.39 5.52
CA GLU A 157 -8.58 -6.63 4.38
C GLU A 157 -9.60 -5.54 4.76
N ALA A 158 -10.41 -5.81 5.79
CA ALA A 158 -11.40 -4.88 6.34
C ALA A 158 -10.79 -3.86 7.33
N GLY A 159 -9.59 -4.16 7.84
CA GLY A 159 -8.91 -3.39 8.88
C GLY A 159 -7.95 -2.32 8.38
N PRO A 160 -7.31 -1.57 9.31
CA PRO A 160 -6.33 -0.54 8.98
C PRO A 160 -5.11 -1.08 8.22
N ALA A 161 -4.67 -2.31 8.56
CA ALA A 161 -3.57 -2.96 7.84
C ALA A 161 -3.92 -3.20 6.37
N GLY A 162 -5.14 -3.66 6.08
CA GLY A 162 -5.61 -3.87 4.70
C GLY A 162 -5.68 -2.56 3.90
N LEU A 163 -6.03 -1.45 4.54
CA LEU A 163 -5.97 -0.12 3.91
C LEU A 163 -4.52 0.27 3.58
N ASP A 164 -3.59 0.06 4.50
CA ASP A 164 -2.16 0.33 4.25
C ASP A 164 -1.61 -0.49 3.08
N LEU A 165 -1.98 -1.78 3.00
CA LEU A 165 -1.58 -2.64 1.89
C LEU A 165 -2.23 -2.22 0.57
N THR A 166 -3.51 -1.82 0.61
CA THR A 166 -4.22 -1.29 -0.56
C THR A 166 -3.51 -0.05 -1.10
N ALA A 167 -3.18 0.91 -0.23
CA ALA A 167 -2.47 2.12 -0.61
C ALA A 167 -1.09 1.81 -1.20
N LEU A 168 -0.35 0.86 -0.58
CA LEU A 168 0.97 0.43 -1.04
C LEU A 168 0.93 -0.20 -2.44
N ARG A 169 -0.10 -1.01 -2.71
CA ARG A 169 -0.33 -1.65 -4.00
C ARG A 169 -0.68 -0.64 -5.09
N GLU A 170 -1.45 0.36 -4.72
CA GLU A 170 -1.95 1.37 -5.65
C GLU A 170 -0.89 2.38 -6.04
N ASP A 171 -0.30 3.07 -5.06
CA ASP A 171 0.79 4.01 -5.28
C ASP A 171 1.58 4.23 -3.97
N PRO A 172 2.84 3.77 -3.91
CA PRO A 172 3.72 4.00 -2.76
C PRO A 172 4.01 5.48 -2.46
N ALA A 173 3.90 6.39 -3.42
CA ALA A 173 4.04 7.83 -3.19
C ALA A 173 2.80 8.41 -2.50
N LEU A 174 1.60 8.06 -2.97
CA LEU A 174 0.34 8.40 -2.30
C LEU A 174 0.31 7.84 -0.87
N ALA A 175 0.77 6.60 -0.68
CA ALA A 175 0.81 6.00 0.63
C ALA A 175 1.68 6.82 1.60
N ARG A 176 2.85 7.29 1.15
CA ARG A 176 3.75 8.13 1.95
C ARG A 176 3.13 9.50 2.28
N SER A 177 2.43 10.13 1.33
CA SER A 177 1.79 11.44 1.57
C SER A 177 0.63 11.37 2.58
N LEU A 178 0.06 10.17 2.77
CA LEU A 178 -0.93 9.86 3.82
C LEU A 178 -0.28 9.29 5.10
N GLY A 179 1.05 9.34 5.15
CA GLY A 179 1.89 8.97 6.28
C GLY A 179 2.07 7.47 6.52
N ILE A 180 1.86 6.63 5.49
CA ILE A 180 2.01 5.17 5.61
C ILE A 180 3.50 4.81 5.60
N PRO A 181 3.97 4.00 6.58
CA PRO A 181 5.35 3.54 6.62
C PRO A 181 5.66 2.48 5.57
N VAL A 182 5.77 2.89 4.31
CA VAL A 182 5.93 2.00 3.15
C VAL A 182 7.06 0.99 3.35
N ALA A 183 8.23 1.44 3.79
CA ALA A 183 9.38 0.56 4.02
C ALA A 183 9.10 -0.44 5.15
N ALA A 184 8.48 -0.01 6.26
CA ALA A 184 8.14 -0.89 7.37
C ALA A 184 7.04 -1.90 6.98
N ARG A 185 6.03 -1.47 6.21
CA ARG A 185 4.95 -2.34 5.72
C ARG A 185 5.47 -3.39 4.75
N ARG A 186 6.34 -3.03 3.80
CA ARG A 186 7.03 -3.99 2.92
C ARG A 186 7.83 -5.03 3.71
N ARG A 187 8.61 -4.59 4.71
CA ARG A 187 9.34 -5.50 5.60
C ARG A 187 8.42 -6.44 6.35
N ALA A 188 7.32 -5.94 6.91
CA ALA A 188 6.37 -6.75 7.65
C ALA A 188 5.73 -7.84 6.78
N VAL A 189 5.21 -7.49 5.59
CA VAL A 189 4.55 -8.49 4.72
C VAL A 189 5.53 -9.54 4.20
N LEU A 190 6.77 -9.16 3.88
CA LEU A 190 7.81 -10.10 3.46
C LEU A 190 8.24 -11.03 4.60
N THR A 191 8.34 -10.51 5.82
CA THR A 191 8.67 -11.31 7.01
C THR A 191 7.58 -12.36 7.27
N VAL A 192 6.31 -11.97 7.20
CA VAL A 192 5.16 -12.88 7.38
C VAL A 192 5.08 -13.91 6.25
N ALA A 193 5.29 -13.48 5.01
CA ALA A 193 5.32 -14.38 3.86
C ALA A 193 6.43 -15.44 4.00
N ALA A 194 7.62 -15.02 4.42
CA ALA A 194 8.74 -15.92 4.65
C ALA A 194 8.50 -16.90 5.81
N ALA A 195 7.91 -16.44 6.92
CA ALA A 195 7.53 -17.32 8.03
C ALA A 195 6.47 -18.36 7.60
N ALA A 196 5.47 -17.95 6.82
CA ALA A 196 4.48 -18.87 6.25
C ALA A 196 5.10 -19.87 5.25
N GLY A 197 6.07 -19.42 4.44
CA GLY A 197 6.87 -20.30 3.59
C GLY A 197 7.66 -21.32 4.41
N GLY A 198 8.34 -20.87 5.47
CA GLY A 198 9.06 -21.76 6.39
C GLY A 198 8.15 -22.76 7.08
N LEU A 199 6.94 -22.35 7.47
CA LEU A 199 5.95 -23.24 8.08
C LEU A 199 5.47 -24.29 7.08
N SER A 200 5.24 -23.90 5.83
CA SER A 200 4.93 -24.82 4.73
C SER A 200 6.04 -25.85 4.54
N GLY A 201 7.30 -25.43 4.43
CA GLY A 201 8.43 -26.34 4.25
C GLY A 201 8.66 -27.29 5.42
N ALA A 202 8.54 -26.79 6.65
CA ALA A 202 8.61 -27.61 7.85
C ALA A 202 7.51 -28.67 7.87
N GLY A 203 6.27 -28.28 7.57
CA GLY A 203 5.13 -29.18 7.49
C GLY A 203 5.27 -30.25 6.40
N THR A 204 5.77 -29.87 5.22
CA THR A 204 6.05 -30.80 4.12
C THR A 204 7.13 -31.80 4.48
N LEU A 205 8.24 -31.38 5.12
CA LEU A 205 9.26 -32.30 5.61
C LEU A 205 8.67 -33.29 6.61
N VAL A 206 7.88 -32.82 7.58
CA VAL A 206 7.31 -33.68 8.63
C VAL A 206 6.31 -34.69 8.06
N LEU A 207 5.61 -34.32 6.98
CA LEU A 207 4.70 -35.18 6.25
C LEU A 207 5.43 -36.24 5.41
N LEU A 208 6.40 -35.81 4.59
CA LEU A 208 7.03 -36.67 3.57
C LEU A 208 8.30 -37.36 4.05
N GLY A 209 8.92 -36.85 5.12
CA GLY A 209 10.22 -37.32 5.61
C GLY A 209 11.39 -36.95 4.69
N LEU A 210 11.19 -36.09 3.69
CA LEU A 210 12.22 -35.71 2.74
C LEU A 210 12.12 -34.22 2.41
N VAL A 211 13.27 -33.56 2.30
CA VAL A 211 13.41 -32.25 1.66
C VAL A 211 14.58 -32.31 0.68
N ALA A 212 14.28 -32.32 -0.62
CA ALA A 212 15.27 -32.34 -1.69
C ALA A 212 15.38 -30.96 -2.37
N PRO A 213 16.58 -30.54 -2.82
CA PRO A 213 16.77 -29.27 -3.51
C PRO A 213 15.87 -29.11 -4.75
N ALA A 214 15.64 -30.19 -5.48
CA ALA A 214 14.77 -30.23 -6.66
C ALA A 214 13.32 -29.80 -6.34
N ASP A 215 12.80 -30.16 -5.16
CA ASP A 215 11.41 -29.88 -4.76
C ASP A 215 11.21 -28.45 -4.26
N VAL A 216 12.27 -27.81 -3.74
CA VAL A 216 12.24 -26.44 -3.20
C VAL A 216 12.92 -25.42 -4.13
N GLY A 217 13.12 -25.80 -5.38
CA GLY A 217 13.81 -25.00 -6.38
C GLY A 217 13.05 -23.73 -6.84
N PRO A 218 13.65 -22.96 -7.76
CA PRO A 218 13.08 -21.71 -8.28
C PRO A 218 11.76 -21.90 -9.05
N LEU A 219 11.55 -23.08 -9.63
CA LEU A 219 10.31 -23.42 -10.33
C LEU A 219 9.10 -23.41 -9.39
N LEU A 220 9.26 -23.94 -8.16
CA LEU A 220 8.21 -23.88 -7.13
C LEU A 220 7.85 -22.44 -6.78
N SER A 221 8.84 -21.54 -6.65
CA SER A 221 8.59 -20.12 -6.42
C SER A 221 7.72 -19.50 -7.52
N LEU A 222 8.03 -19.82 -8.78
CA LEU A 222 7.27 -19.34 -9.92
C LEU A 222 5.85 -19.91 -9.95
N GLN A 223 5.68 -21.20 -9.66
CA GLN A 223 4.38 -21.85 -9.55
C GLN A 223 3.53 -21.19 -8.46
N LEU A 224 4.07 -21.01 -7.25
CA LEU A 224 3.37 -20.36 -6.13
C LEU A 224 2.97 -18.92 -6.49
N PHE A 225 3.86 -18.16 -7.14
CA PHE A 225 3.55 -16.82 -7.62
C PHE A 225 2.37 -16.84 -8.59
N VAL A 226 2.38 -17.77 -9.55
CA VAL A 226 1.30 -17.90 -10.53
C VAL A 226 0.00 -18.40 -9.91
N ALA A 227 0.02 -19.30 -8.93
CA ALA A 227 -1.18 -19.63 -8.15
C ALA A 227 -1.82 -18.38 -7.55
N VAL A 228 -1.02 -17.53 -6.90
CA VAL A 228 -1.51 -16.28 -6.30
C VAL A 228 -2.10 -15.35 -7.36
N LEU A 229 -1.51 -15.29 -8.55
CA LEU A 229 -2.03 -14.46 -9.66
C LEU A 229 -3.33 -15.00 -10.25
N ILE A 230 -3.42 -16.32 -10.49
CA ILE A 230 -4.62 -16.99 -11.00
C ILE A 230 -5.79 -16.79 -10.03
N GLY A 231 -5.51 -16.90 -8.73
CA GLY A 231 -6.49 -16.64 -7.67
C GLY A 231 -7.09 -15.22 -7.69
N GLY A 232 -6.41 -14.28 -8.34
CA GLY A 232 -6.80 -12.88 -8.43
C GLY A 232 -6.36 -12.07 -7.22
N THR A 233 -6.11 -10.77 -7.46
CA THR A 233 -5.53 -9.87 -6.45
C THR A 233 -6.57 -9.24 -5.51
N ALA A 234 -7.86 -9.55 -5.68
CA ALA A 234 -8.95 -8.79 -5.07
C ALA A 234 -9.84 -9.61 -4.12
N ARG A 235 -9.45 -10.85 -3.75
CA ARG A 235 -10.27 -11.72 -2.90
C ARG A 235 -9.42 -12.58 -1.97
N TRP A 236 -9.85 -12.68 -0.71
CA TRP A 236 -9.17 -13.46 0.34
C TRP A 236 -9.07 -14.97 0.04
N TRP A 237 -9.95 -15.52 -0.80
CA TRP A 237 -9.93 -16.92 -1.20
C TRP A 237 -9.07 -17.22 -2.43
N GLY A 238 -8.52 -16.20 -3.09
CA GLY A 238 -7.74 -16.38 -4.34
C GLY A 238 -6.66 -17.47 -4.26
N PRO A 239 -5.82 -17.52 -3.21
CA PRO A 239 -4.80 -18.56 -3.08
C PRO A 239 -5.34 -19.99 -3.08
N VAL A 240 -6.56 -20.21 -2.59
CA VAL A 240 -7.22 -21.53 -2.59
C VAL A 240 -7.46 -22.00 -4.01
N VAL A 241 -8.03 -21.13 -4.86
CA VAL A 241 -8.27 -21.44 -6.27
C VAL A 241 -6.95 -21.60 -7.02
N GLY A 242 -5.98 -20.74 -6.75
CA GLY A 242 -4.65 -20.83 -7.35
C GLY A 242 -3.97 -22.18 -7.08
N VAL A 243 -3.93 -22.62 -5.83
CA VAL A 243 -3.33 -23.91 -5.45
C VAL A 243 -4.15 -25.08 -5.97
N ALA A 244 -5.49 -25.01 -5.93
CA ALA A 244 -6.34 -26.05 -6.52
C ALA A 244 -6.04 -26.26 -8.01
N VAL A 245 -5.83 -25.18 -8.77
CA VAL A 245 -5.44 -25.25 -10.19
C VAL A 245 -4.05 -25.87 -10.35
N LEU A 246 -3.07 -25.49 -9.52
CA LEU A 246 -1.73 -26.08 -9.57
C LEU A 246 -1.73 -27.58 -9.25
N THR A 247 -2.52 -28.01 -8.27
CA THR A 247 -2.58 -29.42 -7.84
C THR A 247 -3.37 -30.29 -8.80
N ALA A 248 -4.30 -29.72 -9.56
CA ALA A 248 -5.02 -30.43 -10.62
C ALA A 248 -4.18 -30.56 -11.91
N LEU A 249 -3.13 -29.75 -12.07
CA LEU A 249 -2.35 -29.69 -13.31
C LEU A 249 -1.65 -31.02 -13.67
N PRO A 250 -1.05 -31.78 -12.72
CA PRO A 250 -0.52 -33.12 -13.01
C PRO A 250 -1.60 -34.10 -13.47
N GLU A 251 -2.77 -34.14 -12.82
CA GLU A 251 -3.87 -35.04 -13.20
C GLU A 251 -4.37 -34.74 -14.63
N VAL A 252 -4.48 -33.46 -14.98
CA VAL A 252 -4.83 -33.03 -16.36
C VAL A 252 -3.72 -33.40 -17.35
N ALA A 253 -2.45 -33.28 -16.95
CA ALA A 253 -1.32 -33.65 -17.77
C ALA A 253 -1.31 -35.16 -18.07
N ASP A 254 -1.61 -36.00 -17.07
CA ASP A 254 -1.67 -37.46 -17.22
C ASP A 254 -2.74 -37.88 -18.22
N VAL A 255 -3.95 -37.33 -18.09
CA VAL A 255 -5.07 -37.61 -19.02
C VAL A 255 -4.74 -37.18 -20.45
N LEU A 256 -4.16 -35.99 -20.64
CA LEU A 256 -3.76 -35.50 -21.96
C LEU A 256 -2.58 -36.29 -22.52
N SER A 257 -1.68 -36.76 -21.65
CA SER A 257 -0.53 -37.57 -22.04
C SER A 257 -0.95 -38.93 -22.55
N GLU A 258 -1.93 -39.56 -21.89
CA GLU A 258 -2.53 -40.82 -22.33
C GLU A 258 -3.23 -40.65 -23.68
N ALA A 259 -4.01 -39.57 -23.86
CA ALA A 259 -4.68 -39.27 -25.12
C ALA A 259 -3.70 -38.95 -26.27
N ALA A 260 -2.57 -38.30 -25.98
CA ALA A 260 -1.59 -37.88 -26.98
C ALA A 260 -0.47 -38.88 -27.23
N GLY A 261 -0.37 -39.96 -26.45
CA GLY A 261 0.75 -40.92 -26.50
C GLY A 261 2.12 -40.29 -26.17
N LEU A 262 2.12 -39.22 -25.37
CA LEU A 262 3.35 -38.51 -24.97
C LEU A 262 3.80 -38.96 -23.58
N ALA A 263 4.99 -38.52 -23.17
CA ALA A 263 5.43 -38.69 -21.78
C ALA A 263 4.75 -37.64 -20.88
N PRO A 264 4.17 -38.03 -19.72
CA PRO A 264 3.43 -37.11 -18.84
C PRO A 264 4.24 -35.88 -18.43
N GLU A 265 5.54 -36.09 -18.23
CA GLU A 265 6.51 -35.04 -17.89
C GLU A 265 6.59 -33.92 -18.93
N ARG A 266 6.54 -34.29 -20.22
CA ARG A 266 6.57 -33.32 -21.32
C ARG A 266 5.27 -32.52 -21.37
N VAL A 267 4.13 -33.20 -21.25
CA VAL A 267 2.81 -32.57 -21.27
C VAL A 267 2.65 -31.62 -20.08
N ARG A 268 3.05 -32.05 -18.88
CA ARG A 268 3.05 -31.23 -17.66
C ARG A 268 3.91 -29.97 -17.81
N GLY A 269 5.12 -30.11 -18.36
CA GLY A 269 6.01 -28.97 -18.64
C GLY A 269 5.37 -27.96 -19.60
N VAL A 270 4.76 -28.44 -20.69
CA VAL A 270 4.07 -27.59 -21.68
C VAL A 270 2.85 -26.90 -21.07
N LEU A 271 2.01 -27.63 -20.33
CA LEU A 271 0.83 -27.05 -19.67
C LEU A 271 1.23 -26.00 -18.63
N THR A 272 2.26 -26.26 -17.84
CA THR A 272 2.80 -25.29 -16.89
C THR A 272 3.29 -24.05 -17.64
N ALA A 273 4.10 -24.22 -18.69
CA ALA A 273 4.60 -23.09 -19.49
C ALA A 273 3.46 -22.28 -20.14
N ALA A 274 2.45 -22.95 -20.70
CA ALA A 274 1.27 -22.33 -21.28
C ALA A 274 0.46 -21.53 -20.23
N LEU A 275 0.26 -22.11 -19.05
CA LEU A 275 -0.38 -21.44 -17.92
C LEU A 275 0.39 -20.19 -17.50
N LEU A 276 1.71 -20.30 -17.33
CA LEU A 276 2.60 -19.18 -16.99
C LEU A 276 2.51 -18.06 -18.04
N LEU A 277 2.58 -18.41 -19.33
CA LEU A 277 2.49 -17.45 -20.44
C LEU A 277 1.10 -16.80 -20.52
N GLY A 278 0.04 -17.56 -20.30
CA GLY A 278 -1.34 -17.06 -20.28
C GLY A 278 -1.57 -16.05 -19.16
N VAL A 279 -1.10 -16.36 -17.95
CA VAL A 279 -1.15 -15.46 -16.80
C VAL A 279 -0.31 -14.22 -17.03
N LEU A 280 0.88 -14.35 -17.61
CA LEU A 280 1.73 -13.20 -17.95
C LEU A 280 1.10 -12.31 -19.03
N ALA A 281 0.40 -12.90 -20.00
CA ALA A 281 -0.31 -12.14 -21.03
C ALA A 281 -1.52 -11.38 -20.45
N ALA A 282 -2.28 -12.03 -19.56
CA ALA A 282 -3.41 -11.42 -18.86
C ALA A 282 -2.98 -10.30 -17.90
N THR A 283 -1.77 -10.41 -17.33
CA THR A 283 -1.21 -9.42 -16.40
C THR A 283 -0.43 -8.30 -17.09
N ARG A 284 -0.41 -8.17 -18.43
CA ARG A 284 0.21 -7.02 -19.14
C ARG A 284 -0.37 -5.64 -18.78
N GLY A 285 -1.40 -5.57 -17.93
CA GLY A 285 -1.85 -4.35 -17.25
C GLY A 285 -1.11 -4.01 -15.94
N TRP A 286 -0.19 -4.85 -15.47
CA TRP A 286 0.67 -4.58 -14.31
C TRP A 286 1.95 -3.86 -14.75
N GLY A 287 2.04 -2.56 -14.44
CA GLY A 287 3.28 -1.80 -14.52
C GLY A 287 3.60 -1.09 -15.85
N ALA A 288 2.70 -1.08 -16.84
CA ALA A 288 2.84 -0.19 -17.99
C ALA A 288 2.59 1.28 -17.57
N PRO A 289 3.42 2.26 -17.98
CA PRO A 289 3.01 3.65 -17.93
C PRO A 289 1.74 3.79 -18.79
N ALA A 290 0.68 4.33 -18.19
CA ALA A 290 -0.61 4.51 -18.86
C ALA A 290 -0.45 5.44 -20.07
N GLY A 291 -0.28 4.84 -21.23
CA GLY A 291 -0.04 5.54 -22.50
C GLY A 291 -0.10 4.59 -23.69
N ALA A 292 -1.10 3.70 -23.73
CA ALA A 292 -1.51 2.98 -24.94
C ALA A 292 -2.84 2.26 -24.68
N THR A 293 -3.93 3.00 -24.57
CA THR A 293 -5.28 2.41 -24.68
C THR A 293 -5.51 2.08 -26.15
N ARG A 294 -5.35 0.81 -26.52
CA ARG A 294 -5.99 0.26 -27.72
C ARG A 294 -7.47 0.16 -27.42
N GLY A 295 -8.26 0.94 -28.16
CA GLY A 295 -9.70 0.98 -28.03
C GLY A 295 -10.32 -0.38 -28.31
N THR A 296 -11.06 -0.89 -27.33
CA THR A 296 -12.14 -1.83 -27.56
C THR A 296 -13.43 -1.13 -27.18
N ARG A 297 -14.10 -0.62 -28.22
CA ARG A 297 -15.51 -0.29 -28.19
C ARG A 297 -16.27 -1.54 -27.74
N SER A 298 -17.05 -1.43 -26.68
CA SER A 298 -18.22 -2.30 -26.50
C SER A 298 -19.49 -1.49 -26.75
N PRO A 299 -20.49 -2.06 -27.42
CA PRO A 299 -21.65 -1.33 -27.93
C PRO A 299 -22.80 -1.32 -26.92
N GLY A 300 -23.54 -0.22 -26.89
CA GLY A 300 -24.96 -0.21 -26.54
C GLY A 300 -25.33 -0.40 -25.07
N ALA A 301 -25.27 0.69 -24.30
CA ALA A 301 -26.24 0.91 -23.23
C ALA A 301 -26.84 2.31 -23.43
N SER A 302 -28.10 2.32 -23.82
CA SER A 302 -28.92 3.46 -24.23
C SER A 302 -28.87 4.60 -23.22
N VAL A 303 -28.40 5.76 -23.67
CA VAL A 303 -28.65 7.06 -23.01
C VAL A 303 -30.12 7.41 -23.28
N ALA A 304 -30.96 7.28 -22.26
CA ALA A 304 -32.29 7.87 -22.28
C ALA A 304 -32.21 9.36 -21.92
N PRO A 305 -33.07 10.22 -22.51
CA PRO A 305 -32.97 11.67 -22.36
C PRO A 305 -33.40 12.11 -20.95
N ALA A 306 -32.77 13.19 -20.49
CA ALA A 306 -33.15 13.92 -19.29
C ALA A 306 -34.65 14.19 -19.28
N ARG A 307 -35.32 13.76 -18.22
CA ARG A 307 -36.67 14.22 -17.89
C ARG A 307 -36.54 15.28 -16.81
N ASP A 308 -37.02 16.46 -17.17
CA ASP A 308 -37.36 17.56 -16.28
C ASP A 308 -38.30 17.09 -15.15
N GLY A 309 -38.14 17.71 -13.98
CA GLY A 309 -39.22 17.90 -13.02
C GLY A 309 -39.47 16.75 -12.03
N ALA A 310 -38.68 16.70 -10.96
CA ALA A 310 -39.19 16.31 -9.65
C ALA A 310 -38.46 17.13 -8.58
N ALA A 311 -39.20 18.06 -7.98
CA ALA A 311 -38.74 18.98 -6.96
C ALA A 311 -38.07 18.23 -5.81
N ALA A 312 -36.74 18.38 -5.70
CA ALA A 312 -36.04 18.15 -4.45
C ALA A 312 -36.49 19.23 -3.46
N ALA A 313 -37.02 18.80 -2.32
CA ALA A 313 -37.45 19.68 -1.25
C ALA A 313 -36.35 20.72 -0.89
N PRO A 314 -36.73 21.94 -0.47
CA PRO A 314 -35.76 22.97 -0.12
C PRO A 314 -34.86 22.45 1.00
N ARG A 315 -33.57 22.29 0.72
CA ARG A 315 -32.56 22.19 1.77
C ARG A 315 -32.60 23.54 2.50
N GLU A 316 -32.88 23.51 3.80
CA GLU A 316 -32.78 24.70 4.64
C GLU A 316 -31.41 25.33 4.43
N ASP A 317 -31.41 26.52 3.84
CA ASP A 317 -30.28 27.43 3.79
C ASP A 317 -29.84 27.69 5.22
N ARG A 318 -28.83 26.95 5.67
CA ARG A 318 -28.09 27.31 6.88
C ARG A 318 -27.19 28.47 6.45
N PRO A 319 -27.45 29.72 6.86
CA PRO A 319 -26.60 30.84 6.49
C PRO A 319 -25.17 30.54 6.95
N PRO A 320 -24.13 30.90 6.18
CA PRO A 320 -22.77 30.81 6.68
C PRO A 320 -22.72 31.61 7.97
N ALA A 321 -22.34 30.95 9.07
CA ALA A 321 -22.19 31.62 10.35
C ALA A 321 -21.16 32.75 10.17
N ARG A 322 -21.65 33.99 10.01
CA ARG A 322 -20.81 35.18 10.07
C ARG A 322 -20.25 35.22 11.48
N ARG A 323 -18.95 35.01 11.60
CA ARG A 323 -18.23 35.19 12.86
C ARG A 323 -18.35 36.65 13.29
N PRO A 324 -18.40 36.92 14.62
CA PRO A 324 -18.18 38.26 15.12
C PRO A 324 -16.79 38.72 14.72
N GLU A 325 -16.70 39.91 14.13
CA GLU A 325 -15.43 40.60 13.88
C GLU A 325 -14.67 40.71 15.22
N GLY A 326 -13.42 40.25 15.26
CA GLY A 326 -12.50 40.58 16.35
C GLY A 326 -11.96 39.46 17.26
N THR A 327 -11.81 38.20 16.83
CA THR A 327 -11.03 37.22 17.62
C THR A 327 -9.53 37.26 17.22
N PRO A 328 -8.59 37.75 18.07
CA PRO A 328 -7.24 38.12 17.64
C PRO A 328 -6.17 37.03 17.68
N TRP A 329 -6.50 35.73 17.72
CA TRP A 329 -5.46 34.69 17.76
C TRP A 329 -5.87 33.44 16.99
N ARG A 330 -5.62 33.43 15.68
CA ARG A 330 -5.53 32.16 14.94
C ARG A 330 -4.21 31.50 15.35
N PRO A 331 -4.19 30.34 16.04
CA PRO A 331 -2.96 29.71 16.49
C PRO A 331 -2.06 29.41 15.29
N VAL A 332 -0.75 29.62 15.44
CA VAL A 332 0.22 29.25 14.41
C VAL A 332 0.34 27.73 14.43
N LEU A 333 -0.12 27.09 13.36
CA LEU A 333 -0.10 25.63 13.24
C LEU A 333 1.15 25.13 12.53
N LEU A 334 1.71 25.93 11.62
CA LEU A 334 2.98 25.64 10.97
C LEU A 334 3.80 26.91 10.75
N ARG A 335 5.09 26.83 11.04
CA ARG A 335 6.08 27.89 10.80
C ARG A 335 7.29 27.29 10.09
N ALA A 336 7.73 27.94 9.03
CA ALA A 336 9.02 27.71 8.38
C ALA A 336 9.85 28.99 8.54
N THR A 337 11.08 28.85 9.04
CA THR A 337 11.98 29.99 9.28
C THR A 337 13.33 29.75 8.61
N GLY A 338 13.74 30.65 7.72
CA GLY A 338 15.04 30.63 7.05
C GLY A 338 15.29 29.37 6.22
N VAL A 339 14.27 28.79 5.61
CA VAL A 339 14.38 27.49 4.93
C VAL A 339 15.25 27.60 3.68
N VAL A 340 16.31 26.79 3.62
CA VAL A 340 17.23 26.68 2.49
C VAL A 340 17.27 25.24 1.99
N HIS A 341 17.16 25.05 0.67
CA HIS A 341 17.31 23.76 0.03
C HIS A 341 17.90 23.90 -1.37
N SER A 342 18.63 22.89 -1.82
CA SER A 342 19.42 22.94 -3.04
C SER A 342 19.60 21.53 -3.62
N TYR A 343 19.45 21.40 -4.94
CA TYR A 343 19.70 20.16 -5.69
C TYR A 343 21.03 20.31 -6.44
N GLY A 344 22.05 19.59 -6.00
CA GLY A 344 23.42 19.81 -6.51
C GLY A 344 23.81 21.28 -6.37
N ALA A 345 24.13 21.93 -7.50
CA ALA A 345 24.50 23.34 -7.57
C ALA A 345 23.30 24.31 -7.61
N VAL A 346 22.09 23.83 -7.90
CA VAL A 346 20.91 24.70 -8.05
C VAL A 346 20.29 24.97 -6.68
N ARG A 347 20.20 26.25 -6.29
CA ARG A 347 19.54 26.68 -5.06
C ARG A 347 18.05 26.88 -5.31
N ALA A 348 17.23 25.95 -4.80
CA ALA A 348 15.79 25.95 -4.99
C ALA A 348 15.05 26.80 -3.94
N LEU A 349 15.57 26.86 -2.71
CA LEU A 349 15.08 27.74 -1.63
C LEU A 349 16.26 28.47 -1.00
N ALA A 350 16.10 29.75 -0.74
CA ALA A 350 17.17 30.66 -0.33
C ALA A 350 16.79 31.50 0.89
N GLY A 351 16.29 30.85 1.95
CA GLY A 351 15.94 31.49 3.22
C GLY A 351 14.47 31.88 3.28
N VAL A 352 13.59 30.92 2.98
CA VAL A 352 12.14 31.17 2.92
C VAL A 352 11.53 31.12 4.32
N ASP A 353 10.78 32.17 4.64
CA ASP A 353 9.92 32.25 5.82
C ASP A 353 8.45 32.07 5.42
N LEU A 354 7.70 31.23 6.14
CA LEU A 354 6.27 31.03 5.92
C LEU A 354 5.56 30.75 7.25
N LEU A 355 4.36 31.31 7.41
CA LEU A 355 3.54 31.13 8.60
C LEU A 355 2.10 30.79 8.23
N LEU A 356 1.62 29.64 8.70
CA LEU A 356 0.26 29.15 8.50
C LEU A 356 -0.49 29.14 9.82
N ARG A 357 -1.70 29.73 9.84
CA ARG A 357 -2.53 29.83 11.04
C ARG A 357 -3.82 29.02 10.90
N GLY A 358 -4.32 28.53 12.04
CA GLY A 358 -5.58 27.80 12.10
C GLY A 358 -6.76 28.63 11.58
N GLY A 359 -7.54 28.05 10.69
CA GLY A 359 -8.66 28.67 10.01
C GLY A 359 -8.31 29.75 8.99
N GLU A 360 -7.04 29.80 8.55
CA GLU A 360 -6.54 30.65 7.47
C GLU A 360 -6.40 29.85 6.16
N VAL A 361 -6.87 30.45 5.05
CA VAL A 361 -6.46 30.02 3.71
C VAL A 361 -5.31 30.91 3.26
N HIS A 362 -4.14 30.32 3.12
CA HIS A 362 -2.92 30.99 2.66
C HIS A 362 -2.58 30.51 1.25
N ALA A 363 -2.60 31.39 0.26
CA ALA A 363 -2.19 31.04 -1.09
C ALA A 363 -0.69 31.22 -1.29
N LEU A 364 -0.06 30.29 -2.01
CA LEU A 364 1.33 30.38 -2.44
C LEU A 364 1.39 30.40 -3.97
N VAL A 365 1.88 31.52 -4.51
CA VAL A 365 1.91 31.79 -5.95
C VAL A 365 3.33 32.13 -6.40
N GLY A 366 3.61 32.10 -7.70
CA GLY A 366 4.94 32.41 -8.23
C GLY A 366 5.26 31.63 -9.50
N PRO A 367 6.30 32.00 -10.26
CA PRO A 367 6.52 31.43 -11.60
C PRO A 367 6.99 29.98 -11.51
N ASN A 368 6.97 29.28 -12.65
CA ASN A 368 7.53 27.95 -12.73
C ASN A 368 9.02 27.99 -12.37
N GLY A 369 9.46 27.09 -11.50
CA GLY A 369 10.82 27.10 -10.96
C GLY A 369 11.08 28.06 -9.79
N SER A 370 10.06 28.75 -9.25
CA SER A 370 10.26 29.67 -8.12
C SER A 370 10.50 29.00 -6.76
N GLY A 371 10.40 27.68 -6.68
CA GLY A 371 10.61 26.91 -5.45
C GLY A 371 9.34 26.46 -4.71
N LYS A 372 8.13 26.73 -5.24
CA LYS A 372 6.84 26.33 -4.62
C LYS A 372 6.78 24.84 -4.26
N THR A 373 7.06 23.98 -5.23
CA THR A 373 7.04 22.52 -5.03
C THR A 373 8.09 22.07 -4.03
N THR A 374 9.30 22.63 -4.09
CA THR A 374 10.36 22.33 -3.10
C THR A 374 9.98 22.77 -1.70
N LEU A 375 9.33 23.92 -1.54
CA LEU A 375 8.81 24.37 -0.25
C LEU A 375 7.74 23.41 0.27
N LEU A 376 6.77 23.02 -0.58
CA LEU A 376 5.76 22.03 -0.22
C LEU A 376 6.38 20.69 0.23
N GLU A 377 7.40 20.20 -0.47
CA GLU A 377 8.10 18.96 -0.11
C GLU A 377 8.80 19.07 1.26
N VAL A 378 9.40 20.23 1.58
CA VAL A 378 9.99 20.50 2.90
C VAL A 378 8.92 20.57 4.00
N LEU A 379 7.82 21.29 3.74
CA LEU A 379 6.69 21.41 4.67
C LEU A 379 6.01 20.05 4.90
N ALA A 380 5.90 19.22 3.87
CA ALA A 380 5.38 17.85 3.95
C ALA A 380 6.39 16.84 4.54
N GLY A 381 7.63 17.25 4.80
CA GLY A 381 8.67 16.38 5.37
C GLY A 381 9.24 15.35 4.39
N GLU A 382 8.93 15.48 3.10
CA GLU A 382 9.47 14.68 2.00
C GLU A 382 10.94 15.07 1.69
N LEU A 383 11.29 16.32 1.95
CA LEU A 383 12.66 16.82 1.88
C LEU A 383 13.13 17.38 3.22
N THR A 384 14.36 17.06 3.58
CA THR A 384 15.05 17.70 4.71
C THR A 384 15.69 19.01 4.23
N PRO A 385 15.38 20.15 4.85
CA PRO A 385 16.04 21.40 4.51
C PRO A 385 17.54 21.33 4.88
N ARG A 386 18.40 22.03 4.13
CA ARG A 386 19.83 22.12 4.44
C ARG A 386 20.12 23.12 5.56
N ALA A 387 19.28 24.14 5.68
CA ALA A 387 19.29 25.10 6.79
C ALA A 387 17.87 25.63 7.01
N GLY A 388 17.66 26.26 8.17
CA GLY A 388 16.34 26.70 8.62
C GLY A 388 15.60 25.63 9.41
N VAL A 389 14.47 26.04 10.00
CA VAL A 389 13.66 25.20 10.90
C VAL A 389 12.22 25.20 10.44
N VAL A 390 11.58 24.03 10.49
CA VAL A 390 10.13 23.88 10.35
C VAL A 390 9.57 23.47 11.70
N GLU A 391 8.54 24.16 12.16
CA GLU A 391 7.82 23.89 13.40
C GLU A 391 6.35 23.60 13.09
N VAL A 392 5.78 22.64 13.83
CA VAL A 392 4.36 22.30 13.78
C VAL A 392 3.80 22.42 15.20
N ALA A 393 2.75 23.22 15.35
CA ALA A 393 2.17 23.57 16.65
C ALA A 393 3.22 24.00 17.69
N GLY A 394 4.21 24.81 17.28
CA GLY A 394 5.27 25.35 18.13
C GLY A 394 6.41 24.39 18.48
N HIS A 395 6.43 23.17 17.92
CA HIS A 395 7.49 22.18 18.17
C HIS A 395 8.28 21.90 16.90
N PRO A 396 9.59 21.58 16.98
CA PRO A 396 10.38 21.15 15.83
C PRO A 396 9.69 20.01 15.09
N ALA A 397 9.45 20.22 13.81
CA ALA A 397 8.62 19.33 13.03
C ALA A 397 9.43 18.09 12.63
N PRO A 398 8.96 16.87 12.91
CA PRO A 398 9.75 15.65 12.73
C PRO A 398 10.06 15.39 11.26
N SER A 399 11.25 14.88 10.97
CA SER A 399 11.65 14.52 9.60
C SER A 399 10.87 13.31 9.10
N GLY A 400 10.56 13.30 7.81
CA GLY A 400 9.87 12.20 7.13
C GLY A 400 8.36 12.47 6.98
N PRO A 401 7.77 12.09 5.83
CA PRO A 401 6.36 12.39 5.54
C PRO A 401 5.41 11.68 6.49
N GLU A 402 5.80 10.49 6.96
CA GLU A 402 5.03 9.69 7.92
C GLU A 402 4.86 10.42 9.25
N GLN A 403 5.98 10.86 9.84
CA GLN A 403 5.98 11.57 11.09
C GLN A 403 5.35 12.95 10.94
N ARG A 404 5.49 13.58 9.76
CA ARG A 404 4.88 14.88 9.46
C ARG A 404 3.34 14.82 9.44
N VAL A 405 2.76 13.79 8.84
CA VAL A 405 1.30 13.57 8.88
C VAL A 405 0.83 13.33 10.32
N LEU A 406 1.57 12.55 11.11
CA LEU A 406 1.26 12.35 12.54
C LEU A 406 1.36 13.62 13.38
N ALA A 407 2.27 14.54 13.00
CA ALA A 407 2.38 15.84 13.63
C ALA A 407 1.26 16.81 13.21
N GLY A 408 0.44 16.44 12.22
CA GLY A 408 -0.75 17.19 11.82
C GLY A 408 -0.63 17.98 10.53
N VAL A 409 0.29 17.61 9.62
CA VAL A 409 0.45 18.24 8.30
C VAL A 409 0.32 17.20 7.19
N ALA A 410 -0.64 17.37 6.29
CA ALA A 410 -0.87 16.43 5.19
C ALA A 410 -0.93 17.14 3.83
N ARG A 411 -0.44 16.48 2.78
CA ARG A 411 -0.27 17.04 1.42
C ARG A 411 -1.03 16.22 0.37
N THR A 412 -1.66 16.90 -0.59
CA THR A 412 -2.21 16.25 -1.78
C THR A 412 -1.09 15.85 -2.75
N PRO A 413 -1.13 14.66 -3.37
CA PRO A 413 -0.13 14.28 -4.37
C PRO A 413 -0.19 15.21 -5.59
N GLN A 414 0.96 15.53 -6.18
CA GLN A 414 1.05 16.41 -7.36
C GLN A 414 0.30 15.82 -8.58
N ARG A 415 0.36 14.49 -8.74
CA ARG A 415 -0.37 13.76 -9.78
C ARG A 415 -1.72 13.30 -9.27
N THR A 416 -2.74 13.37 -10.12
CA THR A 416 -4.03 12.73 -9.86
C THR A 416 -3.88 11.22 -9.89
N VAL A 417 -3.64 10.65 -8.72
CA VAL A 417 -3.57 9.21 -8.51
C VAL A 417 -4.96 8.74 -8.11
N VAL A 418 -5.64 8.10 -9.07
CA VAL A 418 -6.98 7.54 -8.93
C VAL A 418 -6.95 6.07 -9.39
N PRO A 419 -6.58 5.15 -8.47
CA PRO A 419 -6.45 3.73 -8.79
C PRO A 419 -7.82 3.11 -9.11
N ALA A 420 -7.88 2.25 -10.14
CA ALA A 420 -9.12 1.56 -10.53
C ALA A 420 -9.57 0.47 -9.52
N GLY A 421 -8.68 0.06 -8.61
CA GLY A 421 -8.89 -1.10 -7.75
C GLY A 421 -9.60 -0.81 -6.42
N SER A 422 -10.01 0.43 -6.15
CA SER A 422 -10.64 0.82 -4.87
C SER A 422 -11.66 1.93 -5.03
N THR A 423 -12.81 1.81 -4.38
CA THR A 423 -13.85 2.85 -4.41
C THR A 423 -13.42 4.15 -3.73
N PRO A 424 -14.04 5.30 -4.06
CA PRO A 424 -13.78 6.57 -3.37
C PRO A 424 -13.87 6.45 -1.84
N ARG A 425 -14.85 5.71 -1.32
CA ARG A 425 -14.96 5.39 0.11
C ARG A 425 -13.71 4.73 0.66
N ARG A 426 -13.22 3.69 -0.02
CA ARG A 426 -12.01 2.98 0.40
C ARG A 426 -10.78 3.88 0.34
N GLN A 427 -10.68 4.73 -0.69
CA GLN A 427 -9.57 5.68 -0.81
C GLN A 427 -9.55 6.72 0.30
N VAL A 428 -10.70 7.30 0.65
CA VAL A 428 -10.82 8.22 1.79
C VAL A 428 -10.54 7.49 3.11
N ALA A 429 -10.93 6.23 3.24
CA ALA A 429 -10.63 5.41 4.41
C ALA A 429 -9.13 5.18 4.64
N ILE A 430 -8.31 5.19 3.59
CA ILE A 430 -6.83 5.17 3.71
C ILE A 430 -6.34 6.43 4.44
N GLY A 431 -6.93 7.59 4.14
CA GLY A 431 -6.66 8.82 4.91
C GLY A 431 -7.15 8.72 6.35
N ALA A 432 -8.38 8.24 6.56
CA ALA A 432 -9.03 8.10 7.87
C ALA A 432 -8.50 6.97 8.76
N ARG A 433 -7.40 6.30 8.39
CA ARG A 433 -6.85 5.18 9.16
C ARG A 433 -6.41 5.56 10.58
N GLY A 434 -6.27 6.86 10.86
CA GLY A 434 -5.74 7.39 12.12
C GLY A 434 -4.23 7.17 12.20
N GLY A 435 -3.55 7.89 13.11
CA GLY A 435 -2.11 7.74 13.31
C GLY A 435 -1.66 6.29 13.50
N MET A 436 -0.35 6.05 13.34
CA MET A 436 0.30 4.72 13.42
C MET A 436 -0.44 3.79 14.38
N PRO A 437 -1.00 2.66 13.88
CA PRO A 437 -1.67 1.71 14.75
C PRO A 437 -0.68 1.33 15.86
N GLY A 438 -0.95 1.75 17.10
CA GLY A 438 -0.05 1.50 18.22
C GLY A 438 0.28 0.01 18.36
N PRO A 439 1.34 -0.37 19.07
CA PRO A 439 1.75 -1.76 19.21
C PRO A 439 0.54 -2.67 19.53
N GLY A 440 0.39 -3.73 18.72
CA GLY A 440 -0.72 -4.67 18.84
C GLY A 440 -2.05 -4.26 18.19
N ALA A 441 -2.17 -3.11 17.51
CA ALA A 441 -3.44 -2.71 16.88
C ALA A 441 -3.92 -3.68 15.78
N VAL A 442 -2.99 -4.24 15.00
CA VAL A 442 -3.30 -5.30 14.03
C VAL A 442 -3.84 -6.53 14.75
N LEU A 443 -3.20 -6.95 15.84
CA LEU A 443 -3.64 -8.07 16.65
C LEU A 443 -5.01 -7.81 17.30
N ARG A 444 -5.24 -6.62 17.87
CA ARG A 444 -6.54 -6.21 18.44
C ARG A 444 -7.67 -6.21 17.41
N HIS A 445 -7.36 -5.84 16.16
CA HIS A 445 -8.31 -5.90 15.05
C HIS A 445 -8.59 -7.35 14.63
N LEU A 446 -7.53 -8.15 14.49
CA LEU A 446 -7.63 -9.59 14.20
C LEU A 446 -8.46 -10.32 15.27
N LEU A 447 -8.34 -9.94 16.53
CA LEU A 447 -9.10 -10.49 17.66
C LEU A 447 -10.50 -9.86 17.83
N ALA A 448 -10.90 -8.92 16.96
CA ALA A 448 -12.21 -8.25 16.98
C ALA A 448 -12.59 -7.64 18.35
N THR A 449 -11.58 -7.12 19.06
CA THR A 449 -11.76 -6.51 20.39
C THR A 449 -12.75 -5.33 20.36
N PRO A 450 -13.48 -5.03 21.46
CA PRO A 450 -14.44 -3.93 21.51
C PRO A 450 -13.85 -2.57 21.07
N GLY A 451 -12.62 -2.27 21.52
CA GLY A 451 -11.91 -1.06 21.11
C GLY A 451 -11.64 -0.98 19.60
N SER A 452 -11.39 -2.12 18.93
CA SER A 452 -11.24 -2.12 17.47
C SER A 452 -12.55 -1.86 16.74
N ARG A 453 -13.71 -2.27 17.29
CA ARG A 453 -15.02 -2.00 16.68
C ARG A 453 -15.36 -0.51 16.78
N SER A 454 -15.15 0.09 17.95
CA SER A 454 -15.34 1.53 18.15
C SER A 454 -14.42 2.36 17.25
N ALA A 455 -13.15 1.97 17.10
CA ALA A 455 -12.22 2.63 16.18
C ALA A 455 -12.68 2.53 14.71
N THR A 456 -13.28 1.40 14.32
CA THR A 456 -13.84 1.22 12.96
C THR A 456 -15.03 2.16 12.74
N ALA A 457 -15.95 2.25 13.70
CA ALA A 457 -17.10 3.15 13.62
C ALA A 457 -16.69 4.63 13.56
N VAL A 458 -15.67 5.04 14.32
CA VAL A 458 -15.12 6.41 14.26
C VAL A 458 -14.54 6.69 12.87
N ARG A 459 -13.76 5.75 12.32
CA ARG A 459 -13.21 5.87 10.96
C ARG A 459 -14.32 6.02 9.91
N GLU A 460 -15.37 5.22 9.98
CA GLU A 460 -16.50 5.30 9.05
C GLU A 460 -17.17 6.67 9.08
N ARG A 461 -17.34 7.28 10.27
CA ARG A 461 -17.87 8.65 10.39
C ARG A 461 -16.94 9.69 9.77
N VAL A 462 -15.63 9.56 9.97
CA VAL A 462 -14.64 10.47 9.35
C VAL A 462 -14.68 10.36 7.83
N VAL A 463 -14.79 9.13 7.30
CA VAL A 463 -14.91 8.87 5.86
C VAL A 463 -16.18 9.49 5.29
N ALA A 464 -17.33 9.24 5.92
CA ALA A 464 -18.61 9.81 5.51
C ALA A 464 -18.53 11.34 5.49
N GLY A 465 -18.09 11.98 6.57
CA GLY A 465 -17.98 13.44 6.64
C GLY A 465 -17.00 14.03 5.63
N ALA A 466 -15.91 13.35 5.29
CA ALA A 466 -14.98 13.81 4.26
C ALA A 466 -15.58 13.69 2.85
N LEU A 467 -16.32 12.61 2.55
CA LEU A 467 -17.03 12.43 1.29
C LEU A 467 -18.16 13.46 1.13
N ASP A 468 -18.95 13.68 2.18
CA ASP A 468 -20.05 14.66 2.20
C ASP A 468 -19.54 16.06 1.89
N ARG A 469 -18.50 16.51 2.61
CA ARG A 469 -17.88 17.82 2.36
C ARG A 469 -17.34 17.97 0.94
N SER A 470 -16.80 16.91 0.36
CA SER A 470 -16.30 16.93 -1.01
C SER A 470 -17.40 16.82 -2.08
N GLY A 471 -18.65 16.57 -1.71
CA GLY A 471 -19.75 16.32 -2.64
C GLY A 471 -19.70 14.95 -3.33
N LEU A 472 -19.06 13.96 -2.70
CA LEU A 472 -18.85 12.61 -3.26
C LEU A 472 -19.64 11.51 -2.54
N ALA A 473 -20.56 11.87 -1.64
CA ALA A 473 -21.36 10.92 -0.86
C ALA A 473 -22.13 9.93 -1.75
N ASP A 474 -22.83 10.44 -2.77
CA ASP A 474 -23.64 9.63 -3.69
C ASP A 474 -22.80 8.79 -4.66
N ARG A 475 -21.50 9.10 -4.77
CA ARG A 475 -20.53 8.43 -5.65
C ARG A 475 -19.47 7.65 -4.87
N ALA A 476 -19.73 7.36 -3.60
CA ALA A 476 -18.76 6.76 -2.70
C ALA A 476 -18.30 5.36 -3.12
N ASP A 477 -19.13 4.65 -3.91
CA ASP A 477 -18.89 3.28 -4.39
C ASP A 477 -18.71 3.16 -5.91
N ASP A 478 -18.69 4.30 -6.63
CA ASP A 478 -18.45 4.33 -8.07
C ASP A 478 -17.02 3.87 -8.41
N ASP A 479 -16.78 3.51 -9.67
CA ASP A 479 -15.41 3.42 -10.18
C ASP A 479 -14.77 4.82 -10.14
N PRO A 480 -13.70 5.03 -9.37
CA PRO A 480 -13.05 6.34 -9.28
C PRO A 480 -12.59 6.90 -10.63
N ARG A 481 -12.27 6.04 -11.62
CA ARG A 481 -11.83 6.49 -12.95
C ARG A 481 -12.99 6.99 -13.81
N ALA A 482 -14.21 6.58 -13.50
CA ALA A 482 -15.42 7.09 -14.16
C ALA A 482 -15.83 8.47 -13.62
N LEU A 483 -15.24 8.92 -12.50
CA LEU A 483 -15.50 10.24 -11.96
C LEU A 483 -14.97 11.35 -12.89
N PRO A 484 -15.70 12.47 -13.04
CA PRO A 484 -15.18 13.68 -13.68
C PRO A 484 -13.87 14.15 -13.05
N VAL A 485 -13.02 14.84 -13.81
CA VAL A 485 -11.70 15.31 -13.35
C VAL A 485 -11.80 16.17 -12.08
N GLY A 486 -12.80 17.06 -11.98
CA GLY A 486 -13.01 17.84 -10.77
C GLY A 486 -13.36 16.99 -9.54
N ALA A 487 -14.23 15.99 -9.72
CA ALA A 487 -14.56 15.03 -8.67
C ALA A 487 -13.34 14.20 -8.23
N GLN A 488 -12.48 13.79 -9.18
CA GLN A 488 -11.22 13.11 -8.88
C GLN A 488 -10.25 13.97 -8.06
N ARG A 489 -10.21 15.29 -8.30
CA ARG A 489 -9.41 16.25 -7.52
C ARG A 489 -9.98 16.45 -6.11
N LEU A 490 -11.30 16.59 -6.00
CA LEU A 490 -12.00 16.68 -4.70
C LEU A 490 -11.83 15.41 -3.87
N LEU A 491 -11.75 14.23 -4.50
CA LEU A 491 -11.40 12.99 -3.82
C LEU A 491 -10.02 13.07 -3.16
N GLN A 492 -9.04 13.73 -3.78
CA GLN A 492 -7.72 13.91 -3.16
C GLN A 492 -7.79 14.80 -1.93
N VAL A 493 -8.56 15.89 -2.01
CA VAL A 493 -8.82 16.76 -0.86
C VAL A 493 -9.50 15.96 0.25
N ALA A 494 -10.51 15.16 -0.06
CA ALA A 494 -11.19 14.29 0.90
C ALA A 494 -10.23 13.31 1.59
N ARG A 495 -9.31 12.67 0.85
CA ARG A 495 -8.28 11.76 1.40
C ARG A 495 -7.38 12.47 2.41
N VAL A 496 -6.90 13.65 2.08
CA VAL A 496 -5.98 14.41 2.94
C VAL A 496 -6.73 14.93 4.17
N THR A 497 -7.93 15.47 4.00
CA THR A 497 -8.78 15.91 5.13
C THR A 497 -9.10 14.75 6.08
N ALA A 498 -9.32 13.56 5.55
CA ALA A 498 -9.61 12.37 6.36
C ALA A 498 -8.46 11.96 7.29
N THR A 499 -7.22 12.41 7.03
CA THR A 499 -6.08 12.16 7.94
C THR A 499 -6.23 12.79 9.32
N GLY A 500 -7.11 13.79 9.45
CA GLY A 500 -7.24 14.59 10.68
C GLY A 500 -6.14 15.63 10.86
N ALA A 501 -5.26 15.82 9.88
CA ALA A 501 -4.24 16.86 9.89
C ALA A 501 -4.87 18.26 10.00
N GLN A 502 -4.31 19.10 10.87
CA GLN A 502 -4.78 20.48 11.03
C GLN A 502 -4.21 21.41 9.96
N VAL A 503 -3.09 21.04 9.33
CA VAL A 503 -2.49 21.78 8.21
C VAL A 503 -2.65 20.96 6.92
N LEU A 504 -3.32 21.54 5.93
CA LEU A 504 -3.60 20.92 4.65
C LEU A 504 -2.84 21.65 3.54
N LEU A 505 -1.96 20.93 2.86
CA LEU A 505 -1.17 21.45 1.75
C LEU A 505 -1.80 20.98 0.42
N LEU A 506 -2.45 21.90 -0.29
CA LEU A 506 -3.17 21.62 -1.53
C LEU A 506 -2.35 22.15 -2.72
N ASP A 507 -1.93 21.23 -3.59
CA ASP A 507 -1.04 21.50 -4.72
C ASP A 507 -1.84 21.47 -6.03
N GLU A 508 -2.12 22.64 -6.60
CA GLU A 508 -2.90 22.85 -7.84
C GLU A 508 -4.24 22.07 -7.89
N PRO A 509 -5.10 22.17 -6.84
CA PRO A 509 -6.34 21.40 -6.79
C PRO A 509 -7.35 21.75 -7.89
N ALA A 510 -7.30 22.96 -8.48
CA ALA A 510 -8.23 23.42 -9.51
C ALA A 510 -7.84 23.00 -10.95
N ALA A 511 -6.68 22.37 -11.12
CA ALA A 511 -6.16 22.00 -12.43
C ALA A 511 -7.12 21.07 -13.19
N GLY A 512 -7.57 21.51 -14.38
CA GLY A 512 -8.49 20.77 -15.25
C GLY A 512 -9.97 20.85 -14.88
N MET A 513 -10.34 21.70 -13.90
CA MET A 513 -11.74 21.91 -13.50
C MET A 513 -12.47 22.92 -14.38
N THR A 514 -13.76 22.68 -14.58
CA THR A 514 -14.72 23.66 -15.11
C THR A 514 -14.99 24.77 -14.10
N ARG A 515 -15.65 25.85 -14.53
CA ARG A 515 -15.98 26.97 -13.64
C ARG A 515 -16.86 26.55 -12.44
N PRO A 516 -17.97 25.80 -12.61
CA PRO A 516 -18.78 25.36 -11.47
C PRO A 516 -18.00 24.47 -10.49
N GLU A 517 -17.13 23.58 -11.00
CA GLU A 517 -16.29 22.72 -10.15
C GLU A 517 -15.29 23.54 -9.32
N ARG A 518 -14.73 24.62 -9.88
CA ARG A 518 -13.85 25.54 -9.14
C ARG A 518 -14.59 26.31 -8.05
N GLU A 519 -15.83 26.74 -8.31
CA GLU A 519 -16.69 27.41 -7.32
C GLU A 519 -17.05 26.46 -6.17
N HIS A 520 -17.29 25.19 -6.48
CA HIS A 520 -17.47 24.14 -5.46
C HIS A 520 -16.18 23.89 -4.67
N LEU A 521 -15.02 23.74 -5.33
CA LEU A 521 -13.73 23.62 -4.66
C LEU A 521 -13.46 24.81 -3.72
N ALA A 522 -13.77 26.04 -4.15
CA ALA A 522 -13.63 27.23 -3.33
C ALA A 522 -14.49 27.14 -2.05
N THR A 523 -15.72 26.65 -2.18
CA THR A 523 -16.63 26.41 -1.05
C THR A 523 -16.05 25.38 -0.09
N VAL A 524 -15.53 24.25 -0.60
CA VAL A 524 -14.88 23.21 0.21
C VAL A 524 -13.65 23.75 0.95
N VAL A 525 -12.78 24.50 0.28
CA VAL A 525 -11.57 25.08 0.89
C VAL A 525 -11.93 26.06 2.01
N ARG A 526 -12.93 26.92 1.80
CA ARG A 526 -13.39 27.85 2.84
C ARG A 526 -14.05 27.13 4.01
N ASP A 527 -14.82 26.06 3.76
CA ASP A 527 -15.40 25.24 4.83
C ASP A 527 -14.32 24.57 5.69
N LEU A 528 -13.26 24.02 5.07
CA LEU A 528 -12.13 23.46 5.80
C LEU A 528 -11.46 24.50 6.72
N ALA A 529 -11.20 25.70 6.21
CA ALA A 529 -10.67 26.79 7.04
C ALA A 529 -11.69 27.25 8.11
N GLY A 530 -12.99 27.29 7.80
CA GLY A 530 -14.06 27.57 8.75
C GLY A 530 -14.06 26.62 9.95
N ASN A 531 -13.72 25.36 9.71
CA ASN A 531 -13.59 24.31 10.73
C ASN A 531 -12.22 24.30 11.45
N GLY A 532 -11.38 25.32 11.25
CA GLY A 532 -10.14 25.54 12.00
C GLY A 532 -8.87 24.99 11.35
N HIS A 533 -8.94 24.39 10.16
CA HIS A 533 -7.74 23.96 9.42
C HIS A 533 -6.93 25.16 8.92
N ALA A 534 -5.60 25.04 8.93
CA ALA A 534 -4.72 25.91 8.15
C ALA A 534 -4.58 25.33 6.74
N VAL A 535 -5.00 26.05 5.71
CA VAL A 535 -4.93 25.57 4.32
C VAL A 535 -3.87 26.35 3.56
N LEU A 536 -2.82 25.68 3.09
CA LEU A 536 -1.90 26.25 2.11
C LEU A 536 -2.34 25.82 0.71
N LEU A 537 -2.73 26.79 -0.12
CA LEU A 537 -3.21 26.58 -1.48
C LEU A 537 -2.15 27.03 -2.48
N VAL A 538 -1.51 26.10 -3.19
CA VAL A 538 -0.66 26.41 -4.34
C VAL A 538 -1.51 26.46 -5.58
N GLU A 539 -1.65 27.64 -6.18
CA GLU A 539 -2.51 27.84 -7.34
C GLU A 539 -1.95 28.91 -8.29
N HIS A 540 -2.30 28.78 -9.56
CA HIS A 540 -1.98 29.77 -10.59
C HIS A 540 -3.22 30.56 -11.03
N ASP A 541 -4.43 30.07 -10.72
CA ASP A 541 -5.67 30.78 -11.01
C ASP A 541 -5.89 31.89 -9.97
N MET A 542 -5.57 33.13 -10.37
CA MET A 542 -5.71 34.29 -9.49
C MET A 542 -7.17 34.60 -9.12
N ARG A 543 -8.16 34.14 -9.89
CA ARG A 543 -9.58 34.30 -9.54
C ARG A 543 -9.96 33.41 -8.36
N LEU A 544 -9.52 32.16 -8.37
CA LEU A 544 -9.70 31.26 -7.24
C LEU A 544 -8.96 31.80 -6.01
N VAL A 545 -7.68 32.19 -6.16
CA VAL A 545 -6.87 32.76 -5.07
C VAL A 545 -7.59 33.96 -4.44
N SER A 546 -8.05 34.92 -5.25
CA SER A 546 -8.76 36.11 -4.76
C SER A 546 -10.09 35.76 -4.09
N ALA A 547 -10.74 34.66 -4.49
CA ALA A 547 -12.00 34.22 -3.93
C ALA A 547 -11.86 33.52 -2.56
N VAL A 548 -10.72 32.90 -2.25
CA VAL A 548 -10.59 32.04 -1.06
C VAL A 548 -9.48 32.44 -0.09
N ALA A 549 -8.43 33.09 -0.56
CA ALA A 549 -7.24 33.34 0.24
C ALA A 549 -7.42 34.52 1.19
N ASP A 550 -7.13 34.30 2.46
CA ASP A 550 -6.98 35.37 3.45
C ASP A 550 -5.62 36.09 3.26
N ARG A 551 -4.59 35.32 2.89
CA ARG A 551 -3.22 35.81 2.67
C ARG A 551 -2.58 35.14 1.46
N VAL A 552 -1.69 35.85 0.79
CA VAL A 552 -0.95 35.39 -0.38
C VAL A 552 0.52 35.62 -0.15
N THR A 553 1.35 34.62 -0.45
CA THR A 553 2.81 34.72 -0.53
C THR A 553 3.26 34.45 -1.96
N VAL A 554 4.04 35.37 -2.52
CA VAL A 554 4.65 35.23 -3.85
C VAL A 554 6.08 34.75 -3.69
N LEU A 555 6.43 33.61 -4.27
CA LEU A 555 7.80 33.12 -4.37
C LEU A 555 8.39 33.49 -5.73
N ASP A 556 9.60 34.05 -5.74
CA ASP A 556 10.45 34.20 -6.94
C ASP A 556 11.87 33.70 -6.64
N ARG A 557 12.44 32.90 -7.54
CA ARG A 557 13.81 32.35 -7.44
C ARG A 557 14.20 31.82 -6.05
N GLY A 558 13.28 31.12 -5.39
CA GLY A 558 13.49 30.51 -4.08
C GLY A 558 13.46 31.47 -2.89
N GLN A 559 12.99 32.71 -3.07
CA GLN A 559 12.82 33.72 -2.03
C GLN A 559 11.39 34.25 -2.00
N VAL A 560 10.96 34.74 -0.83
CA VAL A 560 9.68 35.42 -0.68
C VAL A 560 9.81 36.82 -1.27
N LEU A 561 9.02 37.10 -2.31
CA LEU A 561 8.96 38.40 -2.96
C LEU A 561 8.04 39.36 -2.19
N ALA A 562 6.85 38.87 -1.83
CA ALA A 562 5.85 39.63 -1.07
C ALA A 562 4.90 38.69 -0.31
N THR A 563 4.41 39.15 0.84
CA THR A 563 3.34 38.47 1.59
C THR A 563 2.33 39.51 2.08
N GLY A 564 1.04 39.31 1.80
CA GLY A 564 -0.01 40.24 2.21
C GLY A 564 -1.40 39.68 1.92
N THR A 565 -2.43 40.54 1.93
CA THR A 565 -3.75 40.17 1.39
C THR A 565 -3.70 40.07 -0.14
N PRO A 566 -4.66 39.40 -0.80
CA PRO A 566 -4.71 39.35 -2.26
C PRO A 566 -4.64 40.73 -2.92
N GLU A 567 -5.28 41.75 -2.35
CA GLU A 567 -5.31 43.13 -2.84
C GLU A 567 -3.92 43.79 -2.71
N GLN A 568 -3.28 43.63 -1.55
CA GLN A 568 -1.95 44.18 -1.28
C GLN A 568 -0.91 43.60 -2.25
N VAL A 569 -0.92 42.27 -2.41
CA VAL A 569 0.02 41.55 -3.29
C VAL A 569 -0.19 41.91 -4.75
N ARG A 570 -1.44 42.12 -5.19
CA ARG A 570 -1.75 42.53 -6.56
C ARG A 570 -1.31 43.97 -6.85
N ALA A 571 -1.36 44.85 -5.85
CA ALA A 571 -0.92 46.24 -5.96
C ALA A 571 0.61 46.38 -5.93
N ASP A 572 1.33 45.38 -5.41
CA ASP A 572 2.78 45.40 -5.23
C ASP A 572 3.53 45.56 -6.58
N PRO A 573 4.33 46.63 -6.76
CA PRO A 573 5.10 46.87 -7.98
C PRO A 573 6.08 45.74 -8.31
N ALA A 574 6.72 45.13 -7.31
CA ALA A 574 7.68 44.04 -7.49
C ALA A 574 6.97 42.80 -8.04
N VAL A 575 5.80 42.46 -7.48
CA VAL A 575 4.96 41.35 -7.97
C VAL A 575 4.48 41.60 -9.40
N ARG A 576 4.03 42.83 -9.72
CA ARG A 576 3.61 43.18 -11.08
C ARG A 576 4.75 43.02 -12.08
N SER A 577 5.94 43.51 -11.74
CA SER A 577 7.13 43.43 -12.61
C SER A 577 7.58 41.98 -12.85
N ALA A 578 7.51 41.13 -11.82
CA ALA A 578 7.97 39.74 -11.89
C ALA A 578 6.93 38.78 -12.46
N TYR A 579 5.63 39.09 -12.34
CA TYR A 579 4.54 38.11 -12.53
C TYR A 579 3.46 38.50 -13.54
N LEU A 580 3.17 39.80 -13.72
CA LEU A 580 2.07 40.27 -14.57
C LEU A 580 2.54 40.93 -15.88
N GLY A 581 3.86 41.11 -16.05
CA GLY A 581 4.46 41.82 -17.17
C GLY A 581 4.31 43.35 -17.06
N PRO A 582 5.10 44.13 -17.82
CA PRO A 582 4.91 45.58 -17.89
C PRO A 582 3.50 45.86 -18.41
N ALA A 583 2.77 46.73 -17.70
CA ALA A 583 1.40 47.10 -18.06
C ALA A 583 1.35 47.50 -19.54
N ALA A 584 0.54 46.80 -20.33
CA ALA A 584 0.17 47.28 -21.66
C ALA A 584 -0.42 48.69 -21.48
N ARG A 585 0.24 49.66 -22.12
CA ARG A 585 -0.15 51.07 -22.10
C ARG A 585 -1.47 51.29 -22.81
#